data_AF-A0A2H3TKC8-F1
#
_entry.id   AF-A0A2H3TKC8-F1
#
_cell.length_a   1.000
_cell.length_b   1.000
_cell.length_c   1.000
_cell.angle_alpha   90.00
_cell.angle_beta   90.00
_cell.angle_gamma   90.00
#
_symmetry.space_group_name_H-M   'P 1'
#
loop_
_entity.id
_entity.type
_entity.pdbx_description
1 polymer ?
#
loop_
_entity_poly.entity_id
_entity_poly.type
_entity_poly.pdbx_seq_one_letter_code
_entity_poly.pdbx_strand_id
1 'polypeptide(L)'
;MSGWSADFYFYGNWTDPRIDDIWAKHLDAFNAAIALLPVPGKRIELPFTDGKLRIPAIFYGSGKKEARPTIILGNGYDGGQEEMLHVMGKAILERGMNVITYEGPGQPTVRRKQNLGFIHEWEKVVTPVVDYLLTRPEVDPKSIGLLGYSFGGMLAPRAAAFEHRLAPVFAVDGVYEFASVV
;
A
#
# COMPACT_ATOMS: atom_id res chain seq x y z
N MET A 1 -13.41 0.12 15.98
CA MET A 1 -11.96 -0.15 15.86
C MET A 1 -11.75 -0.92 14.57
N SER A 2 -10.85 -0.48 13.70
CA SER A 2 -10.37 -1.31 12.59
C SER A 2 -9.71 -2.56 13.16
N GLY A 3 -9.94 -3.74 12.56
CA GLY A 3 -9.38 -5.01 13.04
C GLY A 3 -7.85 -5.01 13.20
N TRP A 4 -7.15 -4.17 12.41
CA TRP A 4 -5.71 -3.95 12.51
C TRP A 4 -5.23 -3.39 13.86
N SER A 5 -6.01 -2.54 14.54
CA SER A 5 -5.60 -2.04 15.87
C SER A 5 -5.67 -3.11 16.97
N ALA A 6 -6.35 -4.24 16.73
CA ALA A 6 -6.55 -5.27 17.73
C ALA A 6 -5.39 -6.27 17.82
N ASP A 7 -4.71 -6.58 16.71
CA ASP A 7 -3.57 -7.51 16.73
C ASP A 7 -2.28 -6.87 17.25
N PHE A 8 -2.17 -5.54 17.17
CA PHE A 8 -1.09 -4.75 17.76
C PHE A 8 -0.78 -5.11 19.23
N TYR A 9 -1.82 -5.35 20.03
CA TYR A 9 -1.67 -5.70 21.45
C TYR A 9 -1.13 -7.12 21.70
N PHE A 10 -1.07 -7.97 20.67
CA PHE A 10 -0.53 -9.33 20.74
C PHE A 10 0.92 -9.43 20.25
N TYR A 11 1.50 -8.37 19.67
CA TYR A 11 2.88 -8.40 19.14
C TYR A 11 3.97 -8.60 20.20
N GLY A 12 3.64 -8.51 21.50
CA GLY A 12 4.52 -8.97 22.59
C GLY A 12 4.73 -10.50 22.59
N ASN A 13 3.87 -11.25 21.91
CA ASN A 13 3.98 -12.69 21.69
C ASN A 13 3.58 -13.04 20.25
N TRP A 14 4.56 -13.03 19.33
CA TRP A 14 4.36 -13.36 17.91
C TRP A 14 3.88 -14.80 17.64
N THR A 15 3.83 -15.67 18.64
CA THR A 15 3.26 -17.03 18.52
C THR A 15 1.78 -17.10 18.91
N ASP A 16 1.18 -15.98 19.30
CA ASP A 16 -0.24 -15.94 19.66
C ASP A 16 -1.11 -16.21 18.42
N PRO A 17 -1.89 -17.31 18.39
CA PRO A 17 -2.66 -17.69 17.21
C PRO A 17 -3.76 -16.68 16.86
N ARG A 18 -4.11 -15.78 17.79
CA ARG A 18 -5.09 -14.71 17.54
C ARG A 18 -4.58 -13.66 16.56
N ILE A 19 -3.26 -13.50 16.40
CA ILE A 19 -2.69 -12.54 15.45
C ILE A 19 -3.17 -12.85 14.03
N ASP A 20 -3.06 -14.10 13.61
CA ASP A 20 -3.46 -14.51 12.26
C ASP A 20 -4.98 -14.59 12.09
N ASP A 21 -5.72 -15.02 13.13
CA ASP A 21 -7.19 -15.06 13.10
C ASP A 21 -7.81 -13.64 12.98
N ILE A 22 -7.29 -12.68 13.75
CA ILE A 22 -7.74 -11.28 13.69
C ILE A 22 -7.38 -10.67 12.34
N TRP A 23 -6.17 -10.95 11.83
CA TRP A 23 -5.74 -10.48 10.52
C TRP A 23 -6.64 -11.03 9.41
N ALA A 24 -6.97 -12.33 9.42
CA ALA A 24 -7.87 -12.93 8.45
C ALA A 24 -9.27 -12.28 8.49
N LYS A 25 -9.86 -12.13 9.68
CA LYS A 25 -11.16 -11.47 9.86
C LYS A 25 -11.15 -10.01 9.40
N HIS A 26 -10.04 -9.30 9.65
CA HIS A 26 -9.84 -7.94 9.16
C HIS A 26 -9.87 -7.89 7.63
N LEU A 27 -9.11 -8.77 6.96
CA LEU A 27 -9.08 -8.84 5.50
C LEU A 27 -10.44 -9.20 4.91
N ASP A 28 -11.15 -10.17 5.49
CA ASP A 28 -12.48 -10.59 5.02
C ASP A 28 -13.50 -9.46 5.15
N ALA A 29 -13.52 -8.79 6.30
CA ALA A 29 -14.41 -7.65 6.53
C ALA A 29 -14.08 -6.50 5.56
N PHE A 30 -12.80 -6.21 5.35
CA PHE A 30 -12.39 -5.17 4.41
C PHE A 30 -12.75 -5.54 2.97
N ASN A 31 -12.58 -6.80 2.56
CA ASN A 31 -12.95 -7.30 1.24
C ASN A 31 -14.45 -7.17 0.98
N ALA A 32 -15.27 -7.55 1.95
CA ALA A 32 -16.71 -7.36 1.89
C ALA A 32 -17.06 -5.87 1.75
N ALA A 33 -16.38 -4.99 2.49
CA ALA A 33 -16.61 -3.55 2.43
C ALA A 33 -16.23 -2.93 1.07
N ILE A 34 -15.05 -3.23 0.53
CA ILE A 34 -14.60 -2.65 -0.75
C ILE A 34 -15.40 -3.18 -1.95
N ALA A 35 -16.01 -4.36 -1.83
CA ALA A 35 -16.91 -4.91 -2.84
C ALA A 35 -18.24 -4.13 -2.94
N LEU A 36 -18.62 -3.40 -1.89
CA LEU A 36 -19.84 -2.59 -1.83
C LEU A 36 -19.64 -1.14 -2.28
N LEU A 37 -18.41 -0.74 -2.64
CA LEU A 37 -18.14 0.59 -3.18
C LEU A 37 -18.82 0.76 -4.56
N PRO A 38 -19.21 1.99 -4.95
CA PRO A 38 -19.77 2.25 -6.29
C PRO A 38 -18.89 1.73 -7.42
N VAL A 39 -17.57 1.79 -7.22
CA VAL A 39 -16.58 1.05 -8.01
C VAL A 39 -15.86 0.10 -7.06
N PRO A 40 -16.09 -1.22 -7.17
CA PRO A 40 -15.46 -2.18 -6.28
C PRO A 40 -13.93 -2.10 -6.33
N GLY A 41 -13.31 -2.08 -5.15
CA GLY A 41 -11.85 -2.19 -5.03
C GLY A 41 -11.38 -3.57 -5.49
N LYS A 42 -10.24 -3.63 -6.18
CA LYS A 42 -9.70 -4.87 -6.73
C LYS A 42 -8.36 -5.22 -6.10
N ARG A 43 -8.32 -6.30 -5.33
CA ARG A 43 -7.07 -6.89 -4.86
C ARG A 43 -6.31 -7.50 -6.03
N ILE A 44 -5.02 -7.25 -6.06
CA ILE A 44 -4.09 -7.79 -7.05
C ILE A 44 -2.78 -8.16 -6.35
N GLU A 45 -2.04 -9.08 -6.95
CA GLU A 45 -0.67 -9.38 -6.55
C GLU A 45 0.23 -9.15 -7.74
N LEU A 46 1.24 -8.30 -7.57
CA LEU A 46 2.16 -7.92 -8.62
C LEU A 46 3.49 -8.66 -8.46
N PRO A 47 4.06 -9.25 -9.52
CA PRO A 47 5.38 -9.86 -9.43
C PRO A 47 6.44 -8.79 -9.18
N PHE A 48 7.32 -9.01 -8.21
CA PHE A 48 8.56 -8.26 -8.08
C PHE A 48 9.56 -8.66 -9.16
N THR A 49 10.62 -7.87 -9.35
CA THR A 49 11.61 -8.06 -10.41
C THR A 49 12.30 -9.43 -10.38
N ASP A 50 12.41 -10.05 -9.21
CA ASP A 50 13.00 -11.39 -9.04
C ASP A 50 12.04 -12.56 -9.38
N GLY A 51 10.76 -12.25 -9.63
CA GLY A 51 9.70 -13.22 -9.90
C GLY A 51 9.23 -14.05 -8.70
N LYS A 52 9.85 -13.88 -7.52
CA LYS A 52 9.57 -14.67 -6.30
C LYS A 52 8.73 -13.89 -5.30
N LEU A 53 9.07 -12.62 -5.08
CA LEU A 53 8.31 -11.73 -4.20
C LEU A 53 7.02 -11.28 -4.91
N ARG A 54 5.91 -11.31 -4.19
CA ARG A 54 4.62 -10.76 -4.62
C ARG A 54 4.32 -9.48 -3.84
N ILE A 55 4.04 -8.40 -4.55
CA ILE A 55 3.59 -7.13 -3.97
C ILE A 55 2.06 -7.13 -3.94
N PRO A 56 1.41 -7.32 -2.78
CA PRO A 56 -0.04 -7.22 -2.69
C PRO A 56 -0.44 -5.75 -2.83
N ALA A 57 -1.47 -5.49 -3.62
CA ALA A 57 -2.01 -4.17 -3.85
C ALA A 57 -3.55 -4.20 -3.94
N ILE A 58 -4.19 -3.05 -3.73
CA ILE A 58 -5.62 -2.86 -3.97
C ILE A 58 -5.81 -1.63 -4.85
N PHE A 59 -6.37 -1.83 -6.02
CA PHE A 59 -6.71 -0.73 -6.93
C PHE A 59 -8.16 -0.28 -6.73
N TYR A 60 -8.35 1.02 -6.58
CA TYR A 60 -9.64 1.70 -6.47
C TYR A 60 -9.77 2.70 -7.62
N GLY A 61 -10.62 2.34 -8.59
CA GLY A 61 -10.92 3.22 -9.72
C GLY A 61 -11.88 4.34 -9.31
N SER A 62 -11.66 5.53 -9.86
CA SER A 62 -12.54 6.70 -9.68
C SER A 62 -13.95 6.54 -10.29
N GLY A 63 -14.14 5.56 -11.18
CA GLY A 63 -15.39 5.36 -11.93
C GLY A 63 -15.65 6.37 -13.04
N LYS A 64 -14.68 7.23 -13.34
CA LYS A 64 -14.75 8.16 -14.47
C LYS A 64 -14.41 7.45 -15.78
N LYS A 65 -14.93 7.99 -16.89
CA LYS A 65 -14.70 7.42 -18.22
C LYS A 65 -13.32 7.78 -18.75
N GLU A 66 -12.87 9.00 -18.45
CA GLU A 66 -11.58 9.53 -18.85
C GLU A 66 -10.48 8.99 -17.93
N ALA A 67 -9.26 8.91 -18.47
CA ALA A 67 -8.07 8.64 -17.67
C ALA A 67 -7.90 9.68 -16.56
N ARG A 68 -7.59 9.25 -15.35
CA ARG A 68 -7.51 10.11 -14.15
C ARG A 68 -6.13 10.05 -13.50
N PRO A 69 -5.71 11.14 -12.82
CA PRO A 69 -4.58 11.09 -11.92
C PRO A 69 -4.75 9.96 -10.90
N THR A 70 -3.64 9.33 -10.53
CA THR A 70 -3.64 8.17 -9.64
C THR A 70 -2.64 8.40 -8.52
N ILE A 71 -3.05 8.17 -7.27
CA ILE A 71 -2.14 8.25 -6.12
C ILE A 71 -1.88 6.85 -5.59
N ILE A 72 -0.60 6.49 -5.55
CA ILE A 72 -0.07 5.31 -4.88
C ILE A 72 0.07 5.65 -3.39
N LEU A 73 -0.54 4.85 -2.52
CA LEU A 73 -0.50 5.03 -1.07
C LEU A 73 0.29 3.90 -0.42
N GLY A 74 1.45 4.23 0.14
CA GLY A 74 2.27 3.35 0.97
C GLY A 74 2.09 3.67 2.45
N ASN A 75 1.92 2.62 3.26
CA ASN A 75 1.87 2.74 4.71
C ASN A 75 3.28 2.66 5.34
N GLY A 76 3.36 2.75 6.66
CA GLY A 76 4.57 2.72 7.47
C GLY A 76 5.07 1.31 7.80
N TYR A 77 5.58 1.14 9.01
CA TYR A 77 6.29 -0.06 9.45
C TYR A 77 5.37 -1.27 9.61
N ASP A 78 4.25 -1.08 10.32
CA ASP A 78 3.32 -2.12 10.75
C ASP A 78 1.89 -1.95 10.22
N GLY A 79 1.60 -0.84 9.53
CA GLY A 79 0.30 -0.53 8.95
C GLY A 79 -0.04 -1.36 7.71
N GLY A 80 -1.25 -1.94 7.68
CA GLY A 80 -1.77 -2.65 6.50
C GLY A 80 -2.19 -1.68 5.39
N GLN A 81 -2.19 -2.13 4.14
CA GLN A 81 -2.61 -1.29 3.01
C GLN A 81 -4.09 -0.88 3.08
N GLU A 82 -4.92 -1.69 3.74
CA GLU A 82 -6.35 -1.47 3.95
C GLU A 82 -6.62 -0.16 4.71
N GLU A 83 -5.75 0.18 5.66
CA GLU A 83 -5.85 1.40 6.45
C GLU A 83 -5.76 2.65 5.56
N MET A 84 -4.94 2.60 4.51
CA MET A 84 -4.67 3.75 3.66
C MET A 84 -5.91 4.22 2.88
N LEU A 85 -6.91 3.34 2.68
CA LEU A 85 -8.21 3.75 2.13
C LEU A 85 -8.90 4.76 3.05
N HIS A 86 -8.80 4.59 4.37
CA HIS A 86 -9.43 5.47 5.35
C HIS A 86 -8.59 6.71 5.66
N VAL A 87 -7.25 6.57 5.67
CA VAL A 87 -6.32 7.68 5.95
C VAL A 87 -6.42 8.76 4.86
N MET A 88 -6.35 8.37 3.58
CA MET A 88 -6.42 9.32 2.46
C MET A 88 -7.20 8.82 1.25
N GLY A 89 -7.28 7.51 1.02
CA GLY A 89 -7.84 6.95 -0.22
C GLY A 89 -9.27 7.42 -0.52
N LYS A 90 -10.16 7.43 0.46
CA LYS A 90 -11.55 7.91 0.30
C LYS A 90 -11.59 9.36 -0.18
N ALA A 91 -10.80 10.23 0.44
CA ALA A 91 -10.75 11.65 0.09
C ALA A 91 -10.18 11.87 -1.33
N ILE A 92 -9.23 11.05 -1.75
CA ILE A 92 -8.66 11.09 -3.11
C ILE A 92 -9.69 10.63 -4.14
N LEU A 93 -10.42 9.54 -3.85
CA LEU A 93 -11.50 9.02 -4.70
C LEU A 93 -12.64 10.04 -4.86
N GLU A 94 -13.03 10.72 -3.78
CA GLU A 94 -14.06 11.78 -3.81
C GLU A 94 -13.67 12.98 -4.71
N ARG A 95 -12.37 13.20 -4.92
CA ARG A 95 -11.83 14.19 -5.87
C ARG A 95 -11.74 13.66 -7.31
N GLY A 96 -12.24 12.45 -7.55
CA GLY A 96 -12.28 11.82 -8.86
C GLY A 96 -10.90 11.38 -9.37
N MET A 97 -9.97 11.05 -8.47
CA MET A 97 -8.69 10.43 -8.79
C MET A 97 -8.75 8.92 -8.50
N ASN A 98 -7.89 8.12 -9.12
CA ASN A 98 -7.75 6.71 -8.75
C ASN A 98 -6.80 6.58 -7.55
N VAL A 99 -6.90 5.45 -6.84
CA VAL A 99 -6.01 5.11 -5.73
C VAL A 99 -5.48 3.70 -5.92
N ILE A 100 -4.22 3.47 -5.60
CA ILE A 100 -3.71 2.12 -5.36
C ILE A 100 -2.99 2.08 -4.04
N THR A 101 -3.36 1.15 -3.17
CA THR A 101 -2.63 0.86 -1.93
C THR A 101 -1.73 -0.34 -2.17
N TYR A 102 -0.60 -0.46 -1.47
CA TYR A 102 0.31 -1.59 -1.63
C TYR A 102 1.09 -1.88 -0.35
N GLU A 103 1.70 -3.05 -0.28
CA GLU A 103 2.68 -3.40 0.75
C GLU A 103 3.94 -4.03 0.12
N GLY A 104 5.09 -3.74 0.69
CA GLY A 104 6.38 -4.34 0.36
C GLY A 104 6.90 -5.29 1.45
N PRO A 105 8.08 -5.87 1.25
CA PRO A 105 8.79 -6.65 2.26
C PRO A 105 8.93 -5.89 3.58
N GLY A 106 8.68 -6.58 4.69
CA GLY A 106 8.63 -6.00 6.04
C GLY A 106 7.24 -5.54 6.49
N GLN A 107 6.30 -5.33 5.56
CA GLN A 107 4.95 -4.86 5.87
C GLN A 107 3.95 -6.03 6.02
N PRO A 108 2.79 -5.81 6.67
CA PRO A 108 1.97 -6.86 7.30
C PRO A 108 1.67 -8.12 6.48
N THR A 109 1.10 -7.98 5.29
CA THR A 109 0.72 -9.06 4.38
C THR A 109 1.95 -9.80 3.86
N VAL A 110 2.98 -9.07 3.43
CA VAL A 110 4.21 -9.69 2.89
C VAL A 110 4.95 -10.42 4.00
N ARG A 111 5.04 -9.82 5.19
CA ARG A 111 5.67 -10.44 6.36
C ARG A 111 4.93 -11.70 6.78
N ARG A 112 3.60 -11.68 6.87
CA ARG A 112 2.78 -12.83 7.28
C ARG A 112 2.77 -13.96 6.24
N LYS A 113 2.58 -13.63 4.95
CA LYS A 113 2.38 -14.65 3.89
C LYS A 113 3.65 -15.12 3.21
N GLN A 114 4.69 -14.29 3.18
CA GLN A 114 5.94 -14.58 2.47
C GLN A 114 7.16 -14.62 3.41
N ASN A 115 6.99 -14.31 4.70
CA ASN A 115 8.04 -14.30 5.71
C ASN A 115 9.24 -13.39 5.37
N LEU A 116 9.01 -12.32 4.60
CA LEU A 116 10.05 -11.38 4.22
C LEU A 116 10.00 -10.14 5.12
N GLY A 117 11.13 -9.84 5.75
CA GLY A 117 11.38 -8.56 6.43
C GLY A 117 11.72 -7.44 5.43
N PHE A 118 12.07 -6.26 5.95
CA PHE A 118 12.58 -5.18 5.09
C PHE A 118 13.87 -5.64 4.38
N ILE A 119 13.91 -5.41 3.07
CA ILE A 119 15.06 -5.76 2.23
C ILE A 119 15.92 -4.53 1.95
N HIS A 120 17.19 -4.75 1.62
CA HIS A 120 18.10 -3.65 1.32
C HIS A 120 17.61 -2.84 0.11
N GLU A 121 17.21 -3.48 -0.98
CA GLU A 121 16.80 -2.83 -2.24
C GLU A 121 15.32 -2.40 -2.28
N TRP A 122 14.81 -1.88 -1.16
CA TRP A 122 13.39 -1.53 -1.02
C TRP A 122 12.92 -0.55 -2.10
N GLU A 123 13.78 0.35 -2.60
CA GLU A 123 13.44 1.30 -3.67
C GLU A 123 12.75 0.68 -4.90
N LYS A 124 12.99 -0.61 -5.16
CA LYS A 124 12.41 -1.35 -6.29
C LYS A 124 10.94 -1.73 -6.09
N VAL A 125 10.39 -1.63 -4.88
CA VAL A 125 9.04 -2.13 -4.54
C VAL A 125 7.93 -1.36 -5.27
N VAL A 126 8.13 -0.07 -5.55
CA VAL A 126 7.11 0.78 -6.20
C VAL A 126 7.05 0.54 -7.71
N THR A 127 8.15 0.15 -8.35
CA THR A 127 8.22 -0.03 -9.80
C THR A 127 7.17 -1.01 -10.35
N PRO A 128 6.96 -2.21 -9.78
CA PRO A 128 5.87 -3.10 -10.22
C PRO A 128 4.48 -2.48 -10.12
N VAL A 129 4.24 -1.62 -9.12
CA VAL A 129 2.97 -0.90 -8.94
C VAL A 129 2.79 0.12 -10.07
N VAL A 130 3.84 0.88 -10.39
CA VAL A 130 3.83 1.84 -11.52
C VAL A 130 3.64 1.11 -12.85
N ASP A 131 4.35 0.00 -13.07
CA ASP A 131 4.21 -0.81 -14.28
C ASP A 131 2.78 -1.31 -14.45
N TYR A 132 2.16 -1.81 -13.38
CA TYR A 132 0.74 -2.18 -13.39
C TYR A 132 -0.16 -1.00 -13.77
N LEU A 133 0.00 0.15 -13.12
CA LEU A 133 -0.82 1.33 -13.39
C LEU A 133 -0.74 1.79 -14.85
N LEU A 134 0.43 1.71 -15.48
CA LEU A 134 0.61 2.09 -16.88
C LEU A 134 -0.08 1.13 -17.87
N THR A 135 -0.52 -0.05 -17.44
CA THR A 135 -1.36 -0.95 -18.25
C THR A 135 -2.85 -0.61 -18.20
N ARG A 136 -3.26 0.34 -17.34
CA ARG A 136 -4.67 0.63 -17.07
C ARG A 136 -5.17 1.80 -17.93
N PRO A 137 -6.24 1.64 -18.73
CA PRO A 137 -6.78 2.74 -19.53
C PRO A 137 -7.40 3.86 -18.68
N GLU A 138 -7.82 3.57 -17.44
CA GLU A 138 -8.36 4.57 -16.52
C GLU A 138 -7.30 5.44 -15.83
N VAL A 139 -6.01 5.15 -16.02
CA VAL A 139 -4.90 5.89 -15.40
C VAL A 139 -4.31 6.87 -16.40
N ASP A 140 -4.14 8.13 -15.99
CA ASP A 140 -3.33 9.09 -16.75
C ASP A 140 -1.83 8.82 -16.49
N PRO A 141 -1.07 8.36 -17.50
CA PRO A 141 0.33 7.97 -17.31
C PRO A 141 1.25 9.15 -16.95
N LYS A 142 0.80 10.40 -17.11
CA LYS A 142 1.57 11.60 -16.76
C LYS A 142 1.29 12.10 -15.33
N SER A 143 0.33 11.49 -14.64
CA SER A 143 -0.20 11.99 -13.37
C SER A 143 -0.29 10.89 -12.31
N ILE A 144 0.83 10.18 -12.09
CA ILE A 144 0.97 9.16 -11.05
C ILE A 144 1.74 9.74 -9.87
N GLY A 145 1.10 9.90 -8.72
CA GLY A 145 1.75 10.35 -7.48
C GLY A 145 2.06 9.21 -6.53
N LEU A 146 3.04 9.40 -5.65
CA LEU A 146 3.37 8.49 -4.57
C LEU A 146 3.27 9.21 -3.23
N LEU A 147 2.55 8.62 -2.28
CA LEU A 147 2.49 9.07 -0.90
C LEU A 147 2.99 7.99 0.04
N GLY A 148 3.91 8.36 0.91
CA GLY A 148 4.36 7.53 2.02
C GLY A 148 3.91 8.12 3.35
N TYR A 149 3.20 7.32 4.15
CA TYR A 149 2.73 7.68 5.49
C TYR A 149 3.63 7.05 6.57
N SER A 150 3.91 7.80 7.63
CA SER A 150 4.76 7.34 8.75
C SER A 150 6.13 6.86 8.26
N PHE A 151 6.56 5.63 8.57
CA PHE A 151 7.81 5.07 8.02
C PHE A 151 7.84 5.07 6.48
N GLY A 152 6.67 5.03 5.84
CA GLY A 152 6.51 5.20 4.39
C GLY A 152 7.02 6.56 3.91
N GLY A 153 7.00 7.60 4.75
CA GLY A 153 7.59 8.91 4.44
C GLY A 153 9.10 8.88 4.21
N MET A 154 9.81 7.84 4.66
CA MET A 154 11.19 7.55 4.28
C MET A 154 11.27 6.69 3.01
N LEU A 155 10.42 5.66 2.94
CA LEU A 155 10.42 4.68 1.84
C LEU A 155 9.97 5.28 0.49
N ALA A 156 9.01 6.21 0.50
CA ALA A 156 8.46 6.81 -0.71
C ALA A 156 9.48 7.72 -1.43
N PRO A 157 10.15 8.69 -0.77
CA PRO A 157 11.25 9.44 -1.38
C PRO A 157 12.39 8.53 -1.85
N ARG A 158 12.72 7.49 -1.05
CA ARG A 158 13.72 6.50 -1.43
C ARG A 158 13.36 5.79 -2.75
N ALA A 159 12.13 5.32 -2.90
CA ALA A 159 11.68 4.71 -4.15
C ALA A 159 11.67 5.71 -5.31
N ALA A 160 11.20 6.93 -5.07
CA ALA A 160 11.15 7.98 -6.08
C ALA A 160 12.53 8.43 -6.60
N ALA A 161 13.60 8.22 -5.82
CA ALA A 161 14.96 8.45 -6.29
C ALA A 161 15.36 7.53 -7.46
N PHE A 162 14.66 6.40 -7.65
CA PHE A 162 14.93 5.40 -8.70
C PHE A 162 13.75 5.19 -9.66
N GLU A 163 12.56 5.71 -9.34
CA GLU A 163 11.35 5.61 -10.16
C GLU A 163 10.90 6.99 -10.67
N HIS A 164 11.47 7.41 -11.80
CA HIS A 164 11.28 8.77 -12.34
C HIS A 164 9.94 9.01 -13.03
N ARG A 165 9.08 7.99 -13.14
CA ARG A 165 7.73 8.13 -13.73
C ARG A 165 6.70 8.72 -12.74
N LEU A 166 7.08 8.91 -11.48
CA LEU A 166 6.26 9.57 -10.47
C LEU A 166 6.26 11.10 -10.67
N ALA A 167 5.09 11.72 -10.66
CA ALA A 167 4.92 13.16 -10.83
C ALA A 167 5.07 13.92 -9.50
N PRO A 168 4.17 13.76 -8.50
CA PRO A 168 4.43 14.22 -7.13
C PRO A 168 4.82 13.08 -6.18
N VAL A 169 5.65 13.41 -5.18
CA VAL A 169 5.98 12.53 -4.07
C VAL A 169 5.68 13.25 -2.76
N PHE A 170 4.92 12.61 -1.87
CA PHE A 170 4.53 13.14 -0.57
C PHE A 170 5.11 12.26 0.54
N ALA A 171 5.82 12.87 1.48
CA ALA A 171 6.24 12.24 2.72
C ALA A 171 5.45 12.86 3.88
N VAL A 172 4.63 12.06 4.55
CA VAL A 172 3.72 12.51 5.60
C VAL A 172 4.08 11.84 6.92
N ASP A 173 4.38 12.63 7.95
CA ASP A 173 4.84 12.18 9.26
C ASP A 173 6.03 11.20 9.18
N GLY A 174 6.93 11.48 8.24
CA GLY A 174 8.09 10.66 7.94
C GLY A 174 9.17 10.73 9.02
N VAL A 175 9.88 9.61 9.20
CA VAL A 175 11.16 9.60 9.92
C VAL A 175 12.30 9.91 8.94
N TYR A 176 13.23 10.78 9.34
CA TYR A 176 14.37 11.13 8.49
C TYR A 176 15.42 10.01 8.45
N GLU A 177 15.70 9.39 9.59
CA GLU A 177 16.62 8.28 9.75
C GLU A 177 16.00 7.26 10.71
N PHE A 178 15.81 6.02 10.26
CA PHE A 178 15.19 5.00 11.11
C PHE A 178 16.17 4.43 12.14
N ALA A 179 17.45 4.32 11.77
CA ALA A 179 18.49 3.80 12.65
C ALA A 179 18.69 4.65 13.92
N SER A 180 18.26 5.92 13.93
CA SER A 180 18.35 6.80 15.09
C SER A 180 17.14 6.73 16.03
N VAL A 181 16.12 5.92 15.70
CA VAL A 181 14.88 5.79 16.47
C VAL A 181 14.55 4.34 16.88
N VAL A 182 15.45 3.40 16.64
CA VAL A 182 15.35 1.98 17.05
C VAL A 182 16.53 1.52 17.90
#